data_AF-A0A937XXH2-F1
#
_entry.id   AF-A0A937XXH2-F1
#
_cell.length_a   1.000
_cell.length_b   1.000
_cell.length_c   1.000
_cell.angle_alpha   90.00
_cell.angle_beta   90.00
_cell.angle_gamma   90.00
#
_symmetry.space_group_name_H-M   'P 1'
#
loop_
_entity.id
_entity.type
_entity.pdbx_description
1 polymer ?
#
loop_
_entity_poly.entity_id
_entity_poly.type
_entity_poly.pdbx_seq_one_letter_code
_entity_poly.pdbx_strand_id
1 'polypeptide(L)'
;MHRSTPRATCSFHAIVLAALVLTLPAAALAQSAAKPGTDYQPSVGQEGKDVIWVPTPQALVERMLQMANTKPDDYVVDLGSGDGRTVIAAAKKFGARALGIEYNADMVTLSQRTAEKEGVAGRAQFVRGDIFESDFSQATVLTLYLLPNLNIKLRPTILKMKPGTRVVSHAFSMQEWQPDQTESVEGRTAYLWIVPAPVEGTWRWSVSTGGPRDYELTLRQYFQHVEGLVRLDGNMGQVRDVKLNGDGIRFSIYELTGSAPVRRDFIGRISGDTMKGKVKRHDGGPDADWTATRTPSAAAPAAAAAR
;
A
#
# COMPACT_ATOMS: atom_id res chain seq x y z
N MET A 1 -57.05 53.78 -68.87
CA MET A 1 -56.17 53.56 -70.05
C MET A 1 -54.83 53.10 -69.47
N HIS A 2 -54.19 51.95 -69.69
CA HIS A 2 -54.26 50.76 -70.58
C HIS A 2 -54.75 49.53 -69.79
N ARG A 3 -55.61 48.58 -70.24
CA ARG A 3 -55.67 47.64 -71.39
C ARG A 3 -54.49 46.64 -71.53
N SER A 4 -54.69 45.38 -71.09
CA SER A 4 -54.60 44.16 -71.94
C SER A 4 -54.89 42.83 -71.17
N THR A 5 -56.15 42.38 -71.24
CA THR A 5 -56.73 41.02 -71.53
C THR A 5 -55.82 39.80 -71.82
N PRO A 6 -56.35 38.54 -71.95
CA PRO A 6 -57.38 37.80 -71.19
C PRO A 6 -57.16 36.24 -71.09
N ARG A 7 -58.15 35.52 -70.52
CA ARG A 7 -58.62 34.12 -70.80
C ARG A 7 -57.69 32.91 -70.57
N ALA A 8 -58.15 31.95 -69.76
CA ALA A 8 -58.72 30.69 -70.25
C ALA A 8 -59.33 29.85 -69.11
N THR A 9 -60.56 29.39 -69.35
CA THR A 9 -61.32 28.39 -68.63
C THR A 9 -60.75 26.98 -68.83
N CYS A 10 -60.78 26.12 -67.80
CA CYS A 10 -61.03 24.69 -67.99
C CYS A 10 -61.47 24.04 -66.67
N SER A 11 -62.74 23.65 -66.60
CA SER A 11 -63.30 22.76 -65.58
C SER A 11 -62.89 21.32 -65.89
N PHE A 12 -62.38 20.56 -64.92
CA PHE A 12 -62.45 19.10 -64.93
C PHE A 12 -62.47 18.54 -63.49
N HIS A 13 -63.62 17.93 -63.15
CA HIS A 13 -63.85 16.74 -62.35
C HIS A 13 -62.87 16.39 -61.21
N ALA A 14 -63.40 16.59 -60.00
CA ALA A 14 -63.49 15.60 -58.91
C ALA A 14 -62.52 14.41 -58.93
N ILE A 15 -61.61 14.39 -57.96
CA ILE A 15 -61.29 13.17 -57.19
C ILE A 15 -61.08 13.60 -55.73
N VAL A 16 -62.03 13.21 -54.88
CA VAL A 16 -61.90 13.19 -53.43
C VAL A 16 -60.88 12.11 -53.09
N LEU A 17 -59.65 12.49 -52.75
CA LEU A 17 -58.72 11.57 -52.09
C LEU A 17 -58.83 11.78 -50.58
N ALA A 18 -59.52 10.85 -49.93
CA ALA A 18 -59.53 10.71 -48.49
C ALA A 18 -58.09 10.40 -48.02
N ALA A 19 -57.41 11.41 -47.47
CA ALA A 19 -56.15 11.22 -46.78
C ALA A 19 -56.46 10.55 -45.43
N LEU A 20 -56.24 9.23 -45.39
CA LEU A 20 -56.25 8.40 -44.20
C LEU A 20 -55.19 8.93 -43.22
N VAL A 21 -55.64 9.64 -42.18
CA VAL A 21 -54.78 10.04 -41.06
C VAL A 21 -54.42 8.77 -40.29
N LEU A 22 -53.28 8.17 -40.64
CA LEU A 22 -52.64 7.12 -39.85
C LEU A 22 -52.12 7.74 -38.56
N THR A 23 -52.95 7.69 -37.51
CA THR A 23 -52.51 7.93 -36.14
C THR A 23 -51.56 6.80 -35.73
N LEU A 24 -50.26 7.02 -35.92
CA LEU A 24 -49.23 6.21 -35.28
C LEU A 24 -49.41 6.34 -33.76
N PRO A 25 -49.55 5.24 -33.01
CA PRO A 25 -49.38 5.31 -31.57
C PRO A 25 -47.91 5.63 -31.34
N ALA A 26 -47.63 6.83 -30.81
CA ALA A 26 -46.35 7.15 -30.23
C ALA A 26 -46.14 6.15 -29.08
N ALA A 27 -45.46 5.05 -29.38
CA ALA A 27 -44.92 4.15 -28.37
C ALA A 27 -43.96 5.02 -27.54
N ALA A 28 -44.44 5.45 -26.38
CA ALA A 28 -43.62 6.08 -25.37
C ALA A 28 -42.46 5.12 -25.12
N LEU A 29 -41.27 5.52 -25.56
CA LEU A 29 -40.03 4.94 -25.08
C LEU A 29 -40.02 5.23 -23.58
N ALA A 30 -40.55 4.28 -22.80
CA ALA A 30 -40.32 4.21 -21.39
C ALA A 30 -38.80 4.06 -21.24
N GLN A 31 -38.10 5.19 -21.07
CA GLN A 31 -36.81 5.19 -20.41
C GLN A 31 -37.04 4.45 -19.10
N SER A 32 -36.49 3.24 -19.00
CA SER A 32 -36.34 2.57 -17.74
C SER A 32 -35.45 3.47 -16.88
N ALA A 33 -36.08 4.36 -16.12
CA ALA A 33 -35.43 5.01 -15.01
C ALA A 33 -34.93 3.86 -14.13
N ALA A 34 -33.62 3.79 -13.94
CA ALA A 34 -33.03 2.92 -12.93
C ALA A 34 -33.80 3.15 -11.63
N LYS A 35 -34.45 2.11 -11.10
CA LYS A 35 -35.06 2.18 -9.78
C LYS A 35 -33.96 2.67 -8.81
N PRO A 36 -34.24 3.66 -7.94
CA PRO A 36 -33.34 3.98 -6.84
C PRO A 36 -33.05 2.66 -6.12
N GLY A 37 -31.80 2.22 -6.20
CA GLY A 37 -31.38 0.91 -5.70
C GLY A 37 -31.71 0.82 -4.22
N THR A 38 -32.33 -0.30 -3.85
CA THR A 38 -32.57 -0.75 -2.49
C THR A 38 -31.45 -0.36 -1.54
N ASP A 39 -31.79 0.12 -0.33
CA ASP A 39 -30.82 0.37 0.75
C ASP A 39 -30.07 -0.93 1.11
N TYR A 40 -28.98 -1.18 0.37
CA TYR A 40 -28.13 -2.33 0.59
C TYR A 40 -27.54 -2.26 2.00
N GLN A 41 -27.79 -3.31 2.79
CA GLN A 41 -27.22 -3.52 4.10
C GLN A 41 -26.52 -4.89 4.10
N PRO A 42 -25.21 -4.96 4.39
CA PRO A 42 -24.50 -6.21 4.41
C PRO A 42 -24.91 -7.04 5.62
N SER A 43 -24.97 -8.36 5.46
CA SER A 43 -25.16 -9.29 6.57
C SER A 43 -23.84 -9.91 6.98
N VAL A 44 -23.57 -9.98 8.29
CA VAL A 44 -22.36 -10.64 8.79
C VAL A 44 -22.35 -12.10 8.34
N GLY A 45 -21.25 -12.52 7.72
CA GLY A 45 -21.09 -13.87 7.16
C GLY A 45 -21.54 -14.02 5.72
N GLN A 46 -21.99 -12.96 5.03
CA GLN A 46 -22.30 -13.02 3.60
C GLN A 46 -21.07 -13.44 2.79
N GLU A 47 -21.29 -14.25 1.75
CA GLU A 47 -20.24 -14.71 0.85
C GLU A 47 -19.67 -13.52 0.04
N GLY A 48 -18.34 -13.47 -0.04
CA GLY A 48 -17.60 -12.64 -0.98
C GLY A 48 -16.84 -13.50 -1.99
N LYS A 49 -16.03 -12.84 -2.84
CA LYS A 49 -15.24 -13.54 -3.86
C LYS A 49 -14.29 -14.58 -3.25
N ASP A 50 -13.45 -14.15 -2.31
CA ASP A 50 -12.38 -14.96 -1.73
C ASP A 50 -12.56 -15.20 -0.22
N VAL A 51 -13.43 -14.42 0.44
CA VAL A 51 -13.66 -14.43 1.89
C VAL A 51 -15.12 -14.12 2.21
N ILE A 52 -15.60 -14.54 3.39
CA ILE A 52 -16.86 -14.04 3.94
C ILE A 52 -16.67 -12.63 4.51
N TRP A 53 -17.70 -11.80 4.48
CA TRP A 53 -17.64 -10.49 5.10
C TRP A 53 -17.92 -10.58 6.61
N VAL A 54 -16.89 -10.30 7.40
CA VAL A 54 -17.00 -10.05 8.84
C VAL A 54 -16.28 -8.73 9.10
N PRO A 55 -16.92 -7.74 9.72
CA PRO A 55 -16.24 -6.48 9.92
C PRO A 55 -15.32 -6.48 11.15
N THR A 56 -14.21 -5.75 11.06
CA THR A 56 -13.36 -5.47 12.21
C THR A 56 -14.10 -4.57 13.22
N PRO A 57 -14.11 -4.89 14.54
CA PRO A 57 -14.68 -4.01 15.54
C PRO A 57 -13.98 -2.65 15.59
N GLN A 58 -14.75 -1.60 15.86
CA GLN A 58 -14.28 -0.22 15.80
C GLN A 58 -13.08 0.05 16.74
N ALA A 59 -13.09 -0.53 17.94
CA ALA A 59 -11.97 -0.43 18.88
C ALA A 59 -10.66 -1.00 18.30
N LEU A 60 -10.74 -2.13 17.58
CA LEU A 60 -9.57 -2.74 16.96
C LEU A 60 -9.13 -1.97 15.71
N VAL A 61 -10.05 -1.44 14.91
CA VAL A 61 -9.74 -0.53 13.78
C VAL A 61 -8.89 0.64 14.27
N GLU A 62 -9.35 1.32 15.33
CA GLU A 62 -8.62 2.45 15.89
C GLU A 62 -7.28 2.04 16.45
N ARG A 63 -7.21 0.88 17.11
CA ARG A 63 -5.95 0.38 17.63
C ARG A 63 -4.95 0.05 16.53
N MET A 64 -5.39 -0.60 15.45
CA MET A 64 -4.54 -0.89 14.29
C MET A 64 -3.97 0.40 13.69
N LEU A 65 -4.79 1.44 13.52
CA LEU A 65 -4.34 2.73 13.01
C LEU A 65 -3.38 3.45 13.98
N GLN A 66 -3.57 3.31 15.30
CA GLN A 66 -2.63 3.79 16.32
C GLN A 66 -1.31 3.02 16.31
N MET A 67 -1.33 1.69 16.21
CA MET A 67 -0.14 0.84 16.12
C MET A 67 0.69 1.23 14.89
N ALA A 68 0.03 1.48 13.75
CA ALA A 68 0.67 2.01 12.56
C ALA A 68 1.17 3.46 12.72
N ASN A 69 0.92 4.13 13.84
CA ASN A 69 1.20 5.55 14.05
C ASN A 69 0.69 6.40 12.87
N THR A 70 -0.56 6.19 12.49
CA THR A 70 -1.19 6.86 11.34
C THR A 70 -1.28 8.36 11.59
N LYS A 71 -0.87 9.16 10.61
CA LYS A 71 -0.78 10.61 10.67
C LYS A 71 -1.53 11.25 9.49
N PRO A 72 -1.79 12.58 9.54
CA PRO A 72 -2.49 13.28 8.46
C PRO A 72 -1.77 13.24 7.10
N ASP A 73 -0.44 13.08 7.09
CA ASP A 73 0.38 12.98 5.88
C ASP A 73 0.45 11.55 5.30
N ASP A 74 -0.18 10.57 5.97
CA ASP A 74 -0.25 9.21 5.46
C ASP A 74 -1.27 9.04 4.33
N TYR A 75 -0.95 8.06 3.49
CA TYR A 75 -1.89 7.47 2.56
C TYR A 75 -2.18 6.02 3.00
N VAL A 76 -3.37 5.83 3.56
CA VAL A 76 -3.86 4.55 4.05
C VAL A 76 -4.58 3.81 2.92
N VAL A 77 -4.26 2.54 2.72
CA VAL A 77 -5.02 1.67 1.81
C VAL A 77 -5.53 0.45 2.57
N ASP A 78 -6.83 0.20 2.48
CA ASP A 78 -7.50 -0.96 3.08
C ASP A 78 -7.84 -1.98 1.98
N LEU A 79 -7.25 -3.18 2.08
CA LEU A 79 -7.45 -4.25 1.10
C LEU A 79 -8.62 -5.13 1.53
N GLY A 80 -9.70 -5.11 0.76
CA GLY A 80 -10.98 -5.71 1.14
C GLY A 80 -11.75 -4.82 2.11
N SER A 81 -11.99 -3.56 1.72
CA SER A 81 -12.43 -2.52 2.66
C SER A 81 -13.83 -2.69 3.24
N GLY A 82 -14.64 -3.61 2.70
CA GLY A 82 -15.93 -3.96 3.26
C GLY A 82 -16.89 -2.77 3.28
N ASP A 83 -17.46 -2.47 4.45
CA ASP A 83 -18.35 -1.31 4.64
C ASP A 83 -17.58 0.03 4.72
N GLY A 84 -16.26 0.00 4.63
CA GLY A 84 -15.39 1.17 4.57
C GLY A 84 -15.03 1.75 5.94
N ARG A 85 -15.40 1.09 7.04
CA ARG A 85 -15.17 1.61 8.41
C ARG A 85 -13.71 1.96 8.71
N THR A 86 -12.75 1.18 8.21
CA THR A 86 -11.31 1.42 8.44
C THR A 86 -10.84 2.66 7.71
N VAL A 87 -11.21 2.79 6.44
CA VAL A 87 -10.90 3.93 5.56
C VAL A 87 -11.54 5.21 6.11
N ILE A 88 -12.80 5.14 6.53
CA ILE A 88 -13.52 6.26 7.15
C ILE A 88 -12.87 6.64 8.49
N ALA A 89 -12.49 5.68 9.34
CA ALA A 89 -11.82 5.95 10.60
C ALA A 89 -10.45 6.62 10.37
N ALA A 90 -9.66 6.15 9.40
CA ALA A 90 -8.39 6.76 9.02
C ALA A 90 -8.57 8.25 8.62
N ALA A 91 -9.54 8.54 7.76
CA ALA A 91 -9.83 9.91 7.33
C ALA A 91 -10.39 10.78 8.47
N LYS A 92 -11.37 10.27 9.21
CA LYS A 92 -12.12 11.04 10.22
C LYS A 92 -11.34 11.28 11.50
N LYS A 93 -10.61 10.28 12.00
CA LYS A 93 -9.94 10.32 13.31
C LYS A 93 -8.45 10.66 13.21
N PHE A 94 -7.79 10.24 12.13
CA PHE A 94 -6.34 10.46 11.96
C PHE A 94 -6.02 11.52 10.90
N GLY A 95 -7.03 12.00 10.18
CA GLY A 95 -6.87 13.04 9.16
C GLY A 95 -6.15 12.58 7.89
N ALA A 96 -5.84 11.28 7.78
CA ALA A 96 -5.10 10.72 6.65
C ALA A 96 -5.93 10.73 5.36
N ARG A 97 -5.25 10.67 4.22
CA ARG A 97 -5.89 10.26 2.95
C ARG A 97 -6.05 8.75 2.98
N ALA A 98 -7.18 8.24 2.55
CA ALA A 98 -7.48 6.82 2.61
C ALA A 98 -8.21 6.31 1.36
N LEU A 99 -7.85 5.10 0.92
CA LEU A 99 -8.49 4.39 -0.17
C LEU A 99 -8.93 3.00 0.28
N GLY A 100 -10.19 2.65 0.05
CA GLY A 100 -10.68 1.28 0.15
C GLY A 100 -10.70 0.60 -1.20
N ILE A 101 -10.08 -0.58 -1.30
CA ILE A 101 -10.20 -1.47 -2.47
C ILE A 101 -11.15 -2.58 -2.07
N GLU A 102 -12.30 -2.67 -2.75
CA GLU A 102 -13.35 -3.64 -2.46
C GLU A 102 -13.85 -4.29 -3.75
N TYR A 103 -14.09 -5.60 -3.74
CA TYR A 103 -14.49 -6.32 -4.94
C TYR A 103 -16.00 -6.19 -5.20
N ASN A 104 -16.81 -6.17 -4.14
CA ASN A 104 -18.25 -6.07 -4.20
C ASN A 104 -18.71 -4.62 -4.49
N ALA A 105 -19.38 -4.42 -5.62
CA ALA A 105 -19.83 -3.09 -6.07
C ALA A 105 -20.88 -2.45 -5.14
N ASP A 106 -21.72 -3.26 -4.49
CA ASP A 106 -22.73 -2.77 -3.55
C ASP A 106 -22.08 -2.27 -2.26
N MET A 107 -21.02 -2.94 -1.80
CA MET A 107 -20.20 -2.50 -0.67
C MET A 107 -19.45 -1.20 -0.98
N VAL A 108 -18.86 -1.07 -2.17
CA VAL A 108 -18.25 0.20 -2.62
C VAL A 108 -19.28 1.34 -2.58
N THR A 109 -20.48 1.11 -3.12
CA THR A 109 -21.56 2.11 -3.14
C THR A 109 -22.03 2.47 -1.73
N LEU A 110 -22.10 1.50 -0.82
CA LEU A 110 -22.39 1.74 0.59
C LEU A 110 -21.30 2.59 1.26
N SER A 111 -20.02 2.26 1.06
CA SER A 111 -18.90 2.97 1.66
C SER A 111 -18.80 4.42 1.19
N GLN A 112 -19.03 4.67 -0.10
CA GLN A 112 -19.08 6.03 -0.67
C GLN A 112 -20.17 6.87 0.00
N ARG A 113 -21.41 6.36 0.07
CA ARG A 113 -22.52 7.03 0.77
C ARG A 113 -22.22 7.28 2.25
N THR A 114 -21.54 6.33 2.90
CA THR A 114 -21.18 6.45 4.32
C THR A 114 -20.11 7.53 4.51
N ALA A 115 -19.09 7.58 3.65
CA ALA A 115 -18.07 8.64 3.71
C ALA A 115 -18.63 10.03 3.43
N GLU A 116 -19.62 10.16 2.53
CA GLU A 116 -20.36 11.41 2.32
C GLU A 116 -21.14 11.81 3.58
N LYS A 117 -21.93 10.89 4.14
CA LYS A 117 -22.70 11.10 5.37
C LYS A 117 -21.81 11.49 6.56
N GLU A 118 -20.63 10.90 6.65
CA GLU A 118 -19.63 11.19 7.70
C GLU A 118 -18.79 12.43 7.41
N GLY A 119 -18.99 13.10 6.26
CA GLY A 119 -18.31 14.34 5.89
C GLY A 119 -16.84 14.18 5.52
N VAL A 120 -16.41 12.97 5.16
CA VAL A 120 -14.99 12.63 4.88
C VAL A 120 -14.71 12.20 3.45
N ALA A 121 -15.68 12.28 2.54
CA ALA A 121 -15.51 11.88 1.14
C ALA A 121 -14.32 12.58 0.44
N GLY A 122 -13.91 13.79 0.85
CA GLY A 122 -12.71 14.44 0.31
C GLY A 122 -11.38 13.77 0.67
N ARG A 123 -11.37 12.84 1.64
CA ARG A 123 -10.19 12.11 2.12
C ARG A 123 -10.34 10.59 2.09
N ALA A 124 -11.55 10.06 2.23
CA ALA A 124 -11.88 8.64 2.14
C ALA A 124 -12.51 8.34 0.78
N GLN A 125 -11.79 7.58 -0.05
CA GLN A 125 -12.21 7.17 -1.38
C GLN A 125 -12.37 5.66 -1.45
N PHE A 126 -13.21 5.16 -2.35
CA PHE A 126 -13.47 3.73 -2.50
C PHE A 126 -13.54 3.38 -3.98
N VAL A 127 -12.85 2.30 -4.35
CA VAL A 127 -12.80 1.80 -5.71
C VAL A 127 -13.18 0.32 -5.74
N ARG A 128 -13.89 -0.05 -6.80
CA ARG A 128 -14.11 -1.45 -7.10
C ARG A 128 -12.84 -2.05 -7.69
N GLY A 129 -12.28 -3.09 -7.08
CA GLY A 129 -11.06 -3.71 -7.57
C GLY A 129 -10.75 -5.05 -6.92
N ASP A 130 -9.93 -5.83 -7.62
CA ASP A 130 -9.29 -7.02 -7.06
C ASP A 130 -7.99 -6.58 -6.36
N ILE A 131 -7.83 -6.96 -5.09
CA ILE A 131 -6.64 -6.64 -4.29
C ILE A 131 -5.35 -7.27 -4.84
N PHE A 132 -5.43 -8.33 -5.64
CA PHE A 132 -4.28 -8.96 -6.29
C PHE A 132 -3.87 -8.30 -7.61
N GLU A 133 -4.75 -7.48 -8.19
CA GLU A 133 -4.52 -6.80 -9.47
C GLU A 133 -4.35 -5.29 -9.32
N SER A 134 -4.80 -4.72 -8.20
CA SER A 134 -4.76 -3.29 -7.92
C SER A 134 -3.35 -2.82 -7.54
N ASP A 135 -2.96 -1.64 -8.01
CA ASP A 135 -1.73 -0.98 -7.56
C ASP A 135 -1.99 -0.18 -6.27
N PHE A 136 -1.37 -0.63 -5.19
CA PHE A 136 -1.37 0.04 -3.89
C PHE A 136 0.05 0.45 -3.44
N SER A 137 1.03 0.49 -4.36
CA SER A 137 2.44 0.77 -4.07
C SER A 137 2.69 2.13 -3.41
N GLN A 138 1.79 3.09 -3.60
CA GLN A 138 1.87 4.43 -3.02
C GLN A 138 1.48 4.48 -1.53
N ALA A 139 0.89 3.42 -0.97
CA ALA A 139 0.43 3.41 0.41
C ALA A 139 1.60 3.52 1.41
N THR A 140 1.44 4.38 2.41
CA THR A 140 2.35 4.48 3.56
C THR A 140 1.87 3.63 4.73
N VAL A 141 0.57 3.30 4.76
CA VAL A 141 -0.06 2.36 5.69
C VAL A 141 -0.97 1.42 4.90
N LEU A 142 -0.84 0.12 5.13
CA LEU A 142 -1.78 -0.90 4.67
C LEU A 142 -2.56 -1.48 5.84
N THR A 143 -3.87 -1.65 5.67
CA THR A 143 -4.73 -2.36 6.61
C THR A 143 -5.31 -3.61 5.96
N LEU A 144 -5.36 -4.71 6.71
CA LEU A 144 -5.79 -6.03 6.23
C LEU A 144 -6.74 -6.68 7.24
N TYR A 145 -7.85 -7.23 6.74
CA TYR A 145 -8.60 -8.29 7.43
C TYR A 145 -9.13 -9.28 6.40
N LEU A 146 -8.28 -10.27 6.07
CA LEU A 146 -8.48 -11.19 4.96
C LEU A 146 -8.54 -12.64 5.47
N LEU A 147 -7.60 -13.49 5.01
CA LEU A 147 -7.35 -14.85 5.48
C LEU A 147 -5.84 -15.15 5.40
N PRO A 148 -5.33 -16.15 6.13
CA PRO A 148 -3.89 -16.46 6.15
C PRO A 148 -3.27 -16.67 4.77
N ASN A 149 -3.92 -17.44 3.89
CA ASN A 149 -3.45 -17.72 2.53
C ASN A 149 -3.41 -16.45 1.65
N LEU A 150 -4.36 -15.53 1.82
CA LEU A 150 -4.38 -14.27 1.05
C LEU A 150 -3.26 -13.34 1.50
N ASN A 151 -3.00 -13.24 2.82
CA ASN A 151 -1.87 -12.49 3.37
C ASN A 151 -0.54 -12.99 2.76
N ILE A 152 -0.34 -14.31 2.69
CA ILE A 152 0.87 -14.90 2.11
C ILE A 152 0.99 -14.63 0.60
N LYS A 153 -0.13 -14.64 -0.14
CA LYS A 153 -0.14 -14.29 -1.57
C LYS A 153 0.19 -12.81 -1.81
N LEU A 154 -0.21 -11.91 -0.90
CA LEU A 154 0.09 -10.47 -0.99
C LEU A 154 1.51 -10.11 -0.51
N ARG A 155 2.08 -10.90 0.41
CA ARG A 155 3.39 -10.63 1.04
C ARG A 155 4.51 -10.26 0.05
N PRO A 156 4.71 -10.96 -1.09
CA PRO A 156 5.74 -10.59 -2.06
C PRO A 156 5.54 -9.19 -2.69
N THR A 157 4.29 -8.76 -2.89
CA THR A 157 3.97 -7.42 -3.40
C THR A 157 4.20 -6.37 -2.31
N ILE A 158 3.77 -6.65 -1.08
CA ILE A 158 3.95 -5.78 0.08
C ILE A 158 5.44 -5.52 0.36
N LEU A 159 6.29 -6.54 0.28
CA LEU A 159 7.74 -6.42 0.52
C LEU A 159 8.48 -5.58 -0.54
N LYS A 160 7.85 -5.30 -1.69
CA LYS A 160 8.40 -4.40 -2.73
C LYS A 160 7.99 -2.95 -2.54
N MET A 161 7.12 -2.66 -1.57
CA MET A 161 6.69 -1.30 -1.28
C MET A 161 7.83 -0.48 -0.67
N LYS A 162 7.60 0.83 -0.53
CA LYS A 162 8.58 1.74 0.04
C LYS A 162 9.01 1.25 1.44
N PRO A 163 10.32 1.15 1.72
CA PRO A 163 10.79 0.83 3.06
C PRO A 163 10.22 1.81 4.08
N GLY A 164 9.72 1.28 5.19
CA GLY A 164 9.01 2.04 6.22
C GLY A 164 7.50 2.08 6.06
N THR A 165 6.93 1.56 4.96
CA THR A 165 5.48 1.31 4.89
C THR A 165 5.07 0.41 6.04
N ARG A 166 4.00 0.79 6.76
CA ARG A 166 3.46 0.02 7.88
C ARG A 166 2.30 -0.83 7.41
N VAL A 167 2.24 -2.08 7.86
CA VAL A 167 1.19 -3.02 7.50
C VAL A 167 0.56 -3.51 8.78
N VAL A 168 -0.74 -3.31 8.94
CA VAL A 168 -1.50 -3.79 10.10
C VAL A 168 -2.55 -4.80 9.68
N SER A 169 -2.62 -5.93 10.39
CA SER A 169 -3.53 -7.02 10.08
C SER A 169 -4.35 -7.43 11.29
N HIS A 170 -5.66 -7.63 11.11
CA HIS A 170 -6.55 -8.22 12.09
C HIS A 170 -6.50 -9.75 11.97
N ALA A 171 -6.25 -10.41 13.12
CA ALA A 171 -6.31 -11.86 13.36
C ALA A 171 -5.28 -12.75 12.62
N PHE A 172 -4.82 -12.35 11.43
CA PHE A 172 -4.00 -13.22 10.58
C PHE A 172 -2.58 -12.68 10.41
N SER A 173 -1.59 -13.54 10.64
CA SER A 173 -0.17 -13.22 10.51
C SER A 173 0.33 -13.30 9.06
N MET A 174 1.63 -13.01 8.87
CA MET A 174 2.37 -13.16 7.61
C MET A 174 3.33 -14.37 7.66
N GLN A 175 2.98 -15.41 8.44
CA GLN A 175 3.79 -16.61 8.69
C GLN A 175 5.25 -16.28 9.06
N GLU A 176 6.20 -16.57 8.19
CA GLU A 176 7.63 -16.45 8.50
C GLU A 176 8.11 -15.00 8.61
N TRP A 177 7.36 -14.04 8.08
CA TRP A 177 7.61 -12.63 8.35
C TRP A 177 7.03 -12.29 9.72
N GLN A 178 7.89 -12.23 10.73
CA GLN A 178 7.49 -11.97 12.12
C GLN A 178 7.00 -10.53 12.29
N PRO A 179 5.95 -10.29 13.09
CA PRO A 179 5.45 -8.94 13.35
C PRO A 179 6.45 -8.15 14.20
N ASP A 180 6.58 -6.86 13.91
CA ASP A 180 7.34 -5.91 14.71
C ASP A 180 6.61 -5.54 16.02
N GLN A 181 5.28 -5.66 16.02
CA GLN A 181 4.44 -5.48 17.21
C GLN A 181 3.18 -6.34 17.11
N THR A 182 2.74 -6.88 18.25
CA THR A 182 1.51 -7.66 18.38
C THR A 182 0.72 -7.15 19.57
N GLU A 183 -0.58 -6.98 19.39
CA GLU A 183 -1.49 -6.52 20.45
C GLU A 183 -2.82 -7.26 20.45
N SER A 184 -3.52 -7.22 21.59
CA SER A 184 -4.85 -7.79 21.74
C SER A 184 -5.81 -6.74 22.28
N VAL A 185 -6.95 -6.57 21.62
CA VAL A 185 -8.06 -5.69 22.04
C VAL A 185 -9.34 -6.51 22.01
N GLU A 186 -10.05 -6.55 23.14
CA GLU A 186 -11.32 -7.28 23.25
C GLU A 186 -11.23 -8.74 22.75
N GLY A 187 -10.13 -9.42 23.08
CA GLY A 187 -9.88 -10.81 22.69
C GLY A 187 -9.50 -11.02 21.22
N ARG A 188 -9.26 -9.94 20.45
CA ARG A 188 -8.86 -9.99 19.04
C ARG A 188 -7.45 -9.47 18.85
N THR A 189 -6.66 -10.20 18.09
CA THR A 189 -5.26 -9.88 17.85
C THR A 189 -5.09 -8.94 16.66
N ALA A 190 -4.25 -7.93 16.82
CA ALA A 190 -3.71 -7.12 15.74
C ALA A 190 -2.19 -7.30 15.66
N TYR A 191 -1.69 -7.29 14.44
CA TYR A 191 -0.26 -7.38 14.13
C TYR A 191 0.19 -6.15 13.35
N LEU A 192 1.43 -5.72 13.55
CA LEU A 192 2.09 -4.66 12.78
C LEU A 192 3.40 -5.20 12.21
N TRP A 193 3.65 -4.88 10.95
CA TRP A 193 4.95 -5.02 10.29
C TRP A 193 5.38 -3.70 9.66
N ILE A 194 6.69 -3.54 9.51
CA ILE A 194 7.32 -2.43 8.81
C ILE A 194 8.11 -3.01 7.65
N VAL A 195 7.79 -2.61 6.41
CA VAL A 195 8.49 -3.08 5.20
C VAL A 195 9.97 -2.73 5.31
N PRO A 196 10.89 -3.71 5.40
CA PRO A 196 12.31 -3.45 5.58
C PRO A 196 12.98 -3.08 4.25
N ALA A 197 13.99 -2.23 4.28
CA ALA A 197 14.80 -1.96 3.10
C ALA A 197 15.58 -3.21 2.65
N PRO A 198 15.76 -3.45 1.34
CA PRO A 198 16.61 -4.52 0.86
C PRO A 198 18.09 -4.19 1.12
N VAL A 199 18.73 -4.96 1.99
CA VAL A 199 20.14 -4.76 2.40
C VAL A 199 21.05 -5.93 2.04
N GLU A 200 20.52 -7.06 1.61
CA GLU A 200 21.31 -8.24 1.25
C GLU A 200 22.39 -7.97 0.18
N GLY A 201 23.60 -8.47 0.42
CA GLY A 201 24.71 -8.37 -0.51
C GLY A 201 25.94 -7.71 0.11
N THR A 202 26.89 -7.37 -0.76
CA THR A 202 28.19 -6.81 -0.36
C THR A 202 28.21 -5.30 -0.57
N TRP A 203 28.74 -4.60 0.41
CA TRP A 203 28.82 -3.16 0.48
C TRP A 203 30.26 -2.75 0.72
N ARG A 204 30.75 -1.76 -0.01
CA ARG A 204 31.98 -1.05 0.37
C ARG A 204 31.60 0.14 1.20
N TRP A 205 32.14 0.23 2.42
CA TRP A 205 31.91 1.39 3.27
C TRP A 205 33.16 2.24 3.41
N SER A 206 32.97 3.48 3.83
CA SER A 206 34.05 4.39 4.20
C SER A 206 33.62 5.22 5.40
N VAL A 207 34.56 5.46 6.32
CA VAL A 207 34.38 6.37 7.45
C VAL A 207 35.21 7.62 7.18
N SER A 208 34.65 8.80 7.44
CA SER A 208 35.28 10.10 7.17
C SER A 208 36.54 10.38 8.00
N THR A 209 36.75 9.66 9.10
CA THR A 209 37.90 9.83 10.00
C THR A 209 38.72 8.54 10.10
N GLY A 210 40.06 8.66 10.05
CA GLY A 210 40.96 7.52 10.27
C GLY A 210 41.82 7.04 9.08
N GLY A 211 41.88 7.81 7.98
CA GLY A 211 42.65 7.47 6.77
C GLY A 211 41.90 6.54 5.81
N PRO A 212 42.40 6.34 4.58
CA PRO A 212 41.80 5.38 3.65
C PRO A 212 41.96 3.96 4.21
N ARG A 213 40.84 3.27 4.38
CA ARG A 213 40.80 1.88 4.81
C ARG A 213 39.84 1.10 3.94
N ASP A 214 40.17 -0.17 3.72
CA ASP A 214 39.35 -1.07 2.91
C ASP A 214 38.35 -1.76 3.81
N TYR A 215 37.11 -1.27 3.73
CA TYR A 215 35.98 -1.82 4.45
C TYR A 215 35.00 -2.50 3.51
N GLU A 216 34.69 -3.75 3.81
CA GLU A 216 33.69 -4.52 3.11
C GLU A 216 32.71 -5.13 4.11
N LEU A 217 31.42 -4.89 3.88
CA LEU A 217 30.32 -5.39 4.69
C LEU A 217 29.51 -6.35 3.82
N THR A 218 29.38 -7.59 4.25
CA THR A 218 28.50 -8.57 3.59
C THR A 218 27.30 -8.84 4.49
N LEU A 219 26.10 -8.61 3.98
CA LEU A 219 24.83 -8.77 4.69
C LEU A 219 24.01 -9.91 4.09
N ARG A 220 23.43 -10.74 4.95
CA ARG A 220 22.34 -11.67 4.61
C ARG A 220 21.07 -11.18 5.25
N GLN A 221 19.95 -11.27 4.52
CA GLN A 221 18.70 -10.72 4.98
C GLN A 221 17.59 -11.76 4.97
N TYR A 222 16.85 -11.80 6.07
CA TYR A 222 15.57 -12.50 6.17
C TYR A 222 14.53 -11.54 6.74
N PHE A 223 13.77 -10.90 5.86
CA PHE A 223 12.86 -9.80 6.19
C PHE A 223 13.57 -8.68 6.98
N GLN A 224 13.17 -8.40 8.22
CA GLN A 224 13.81 -7.41 9.09
C GLN A 224 15.03 -7.96 9.85
N HIS A 225 15.27 -9.28 9.81
CA HIS A 225 16.43 -9.89 10.43
C HIS A 225 17.62 -9.84 9.47
N VAL A 226 18.74 -9.35 9.97
CA VAL A 226 19.95 -9.16 9.18
C VAL A 226 21.14 -9.68 9.95
N GLU A 227 21.95 -10.47 9.28
CA GLU A 227 23.24 -10.93 9.76
C GLU A 227 24.34 -10.36 8.87
N GLY A 228 25.50 -10.10 9.44
CA GLY A 228 26.58 -9.45 8.70
C GLY A 228 27.97 -9.86 9.12
N LEU A 229 28.87 -9.87 8.14
CA LEU A 229 30.30 -9.97 8.32
C LEU A 229 30.95 -8.69 7.83
N VAL A 230 31.99 -8.23 8.52
CA VAL A 230 32.80 -7.09 8.11
C VAL A 230 34.22 -7.56 7.85
N ARG A 231 34.84 -7.09 6.78
CA ARG A 231 36.27 -7.22 6.50
C ARG A 231 36.90 -5.84 6.60
N LEU A 232 37.87 -5.73 7.51
CA LEU A 232 38.57 -4.52 7.90
C LEU A 232 40.05 -4.69 7.61
N ASP A 233 40.58 -4.04 6.58
CA ASP A 233 42.01 -4.13 6.22
C ASP A 233 42.50 -5.60 6.11
N GLY A 234 41.63 -6.47 5.56
CA GLY A 234 41.87 -7.91 5.42
C GLY A 234 41.46 -8.78 6.61
N ASN A 235 41.19 -8.20 7.78
CA ASN A 235 40.73 -8.94 8.96
C ASN A 235 39.22 -9.11 8.98
N MET A 236 38.75 -10.33 9.23
CA MET A 236 37.31 -10.62 9.35
C MET A 236 36.81 -10.36 10.77
N GLY A 237 35.65 -9.72 10.86
CA GLY A 237 34.89 -9.49 12.08
C GLY A 237 33.40 -9.75 11.86
N GLN A 238 32.67 -9.86 12.96
CA GLN A 238 31.21 -9.98 12.92
C GLN A 238 30.54 -8.63 13.16
N VAL A 239 29.43 -8.44 12.47
CA VAL A 239 28.49 -7.37 12.79
C VAL A 239 27.58 -7.84 13.92
N ARG A 240 27.39 -6.98 14.93
CA ARG A 240 26.59 -7.25 16.14
C ARG A 240 25.43 -6.27 16.23
N ASP A 241 24.44 -6.61 17.06
CA ASP A 241 23.32 -5.73 17.41
C ASP A 241 22.60 -5.11 16.19
N VAL A 242 22.46 -5.90 15.12
CA VAL A 242 21.85 -5.42 13.88
C VAL A 242 20.36 -5.20 14.10
N LYS A 243 19.89 -4.02 13.74
CA LYS A 243 18.47 -3.67 13.71
C LYS A 243 18.16 -3.00 12.38
N LEU A 244 17.18 -3.54 11.67
CA LEU A 244 16.63 -2.98 10.45
C LEU A 244 15.17 -2.60 10.71
N ASN A 245 14.82 -1.34 10.48
CA ASN A 245 13.46 -0.83 10.65
C ASN A 245 13.16 0.14 9.51
N GLY A 246 12.34 -0.27 8.55
CA GLY A 246 12.13 0.50 7.34
C GLY A 246 13.43 0.72 6.59
N ASP A 247 13.74 1.98 6.31
CA ASP A 247 15.02 2.43 5.73
C ASP A 247 16.12 2.69 6.78
N GLY A 248 15.85 2.54 8.07
CA GLY A 248 16.82 2.74 9.14
C GLY A 248 17.60 1.45 9.45
N ILE A 249 18.92 1.56 9.55
CA ILE A 249 19.80 0.47 10.00
C ILE A 249 20.69 0.92 11.15
N ARG A 250 20.83 0.04 12.13
CA ARG A 250 21.83 0.15 13.20
C ARG A 250 22.58 -1.16 13.30
N PHE A 251 23.88 -1.07 13.54
CA PHE A 251 24.70 -2.23 13.91
C PHE A 251 25.96 -1.78 14.65
N SER A 252 26.67 -2.73 15.23
CA SER A 252 27.93 -2.49 15.93
C SER A 252 29.03 -3.40 15.40
N ILE A 253 30.27 -2.92 15.41
CA ILE A 253 31.46 -3.75 15.19
C ILE A 253 32.47 -3.51 16.30
N TYR A 254 33.43 -4.42 16.42
CA TYR A 254 34.59 -4.28 17.28
C TYR A 254 35.84 -4.18 16.40
N GLU A 255 36.55 -3.07 16.50
CA GLU A 255 37.81 -2.84 15.79
C GLU A 255 38.97 -3.08 16.76
N LEU A 256 40.00 -3.80 16.33
CA LEU A 256 41.24 -3.89 17.10
C LEU A 256 42.06 -2.62 16.88
N THR A 257 42.15 -1.77 17.91
CA THR A 257 43.01 -0.58 17.90
C THR A 257 43.99 -0.67 19.07
N GLY A 258 45.26 -0.98 18.78
CA GLY A 258 46.24 -1.26 19.82
C GLY A 258 46.00 -2.63 20.47
N SER A 259 45.98 -2.68 21.80
CA SER A 259 45.89 -3.92 22.59
C SER A 259 44.47 -4.34 23.00
N ALA A 260 43.46 -3.50 22.76
CA ALA A 260 42.07 -3.79 23.15
C ALA A 260 41.07 -3.54 21.99
N PRO A 261 40.02 -4.37 21.85
CA PRO A 261 38.96 -4.12 20.90
C PRO A 261 38.11 -2.93 21.32
N VAL A 262 37.82 -2.04 20.38
CA VAL A 262 36.98 -0.85 20.56
C VAL A 262 35.68 -1.00 19.80
N ARG A 263 34.56 -0.76 20.49
CA ARG A 263 33.22 -0.79 19.90
C ARG A 263 32.98 0.45 19.03
N ARG A 264 32.32 0.25 17.88
CA ARG A 264 31.78 1.29 17.01
C ARG A 264 30.30 1.01 16.76
N ASP A 265 29.43 2.00 16.99
CA ASP A 265 28.01 1.88 16.69
C ASP A 265 27.67 2.68 15.43
N PHE A 266 27.26 1.99 14.38
CA PHE A 266 26.85 2.60 13.12
C PHE A 266 25.34 2.77 13.13
N ILE A 267 24.88 3.98 12.82
CA ILE A 267 23.47 4.33 12.65
C ILE A 267 23.36 5.03 11.31
N GLY A 268 22.49 4.54 10.44
CA GLY A 268 22.30 5.12 9.12
C GLY A 268 20.94 4.85 8.51
N ARG A 269 20.78 5.38 7.30
CA ARG A 269 19.61 5.15 6.46
C ARG A 269 20.03 4.58 5.10
N ILE A 270 19.18 3.73 4.54
CA ILE A 270 19.35 3.11 3.23
C ILE A 270 18.54 3.89 2.18
N SER A 271 19.16 4.15 1.05
CA SER A 271 18.51 4.70 -0.14
C SER A 271 19.09 4.00 -1.38
N GLY A 272 18.32 3.04 -1.92
CA GLY A 272 18.77 2.19 -3.02
C GLY A 272 20.07 1.44 -2.67
N ASP A 273 21.11 1.70 -3.45
CA ASP A 273 22.43 1.08 -3.29
C ASP A 273 23.39 1.92 -2.43
N THR A 274 22.86 2.84 -1.62
CA THR A 274 23.66 3.64 -0.70
C THR A 274 23.13 3.57 0.73
N MET A 275 24.04 3.47 1.70
CA MET A 275 23.77 3.73 3.12
C MET A 275 24.55 4.96 3.55
N LYS A 276 23.95 5.82 4.38
CA LYS A 276 24.65 6.97 4.97
C LYS A 276 24.25 7.16 6.41
N GLY A 277 25.17 7.62 7.25
CA GLY A 277 24.85 7.97 8.62
C GLY A 277 26.04 8.36 9.48
N LYS A 278 25.88 8.18 10.79
CA LYS A 278 26.88 8.49 11.81
C LYS A 278 27.42 7.22 12.45
N VAL A 279 28.70 7.21 12.78
CA VAL A 279 29.34 6.19 13.61
C VAL A 279 29.72 6.82 14.95
N LYS A 280 29.21 6.23 16.03
CA LYS A 280 29.59 6.59 17.39
C LYS A 280 30.82 5.80 17.80
N ARG A 281 31.81 6.50 18.34
CA ARG A 281 33.08 5.93 18.76
C ARG A 281 33.15 5.79 20.28
N HIS A 282 33.51 4.61 20.77
CA HIS A 282 33.67 4.34 22.20
C HIS A 282 35.13 4.40 22.68
N ASP A 283 35.99 5.12 21.96
CA ASP A 283 37.39 5.43 22.36
C ASP A 283 37.59 6.91 22.73
N GLY A 284 36.50 7.65 22.95
CA GLY A 284 36.55 9.09 23.26
C GLY A 284 36.82 9.99 22.04
N GLY A 285 36.99 9.41 20.84
CA GLY A 285 37.04 10.18 19.60
C GLY A 285 35.66 10.75 19.22
N PRO A 286 35.60 11.81 18.40
CA PRO A 286 34.35 12.39 17.95
C PRO A 286 33.59 11.42 17.03
N ASP A 287 32.26 11.53 17.02
CA ASP A 287 31.42 10.85 16.03
C ASP A 287 31.83 11.25 14.61
N ALA A 288 31.69 10.31 13.67
CA ALA A 288 32.09 10.52 12.28
C ALA A 288 30.96 10.18 11.31
N ASP A 289 30.99 10.76 10.13
CA ASP A 289 30.12 10.33 9.03
C ASP A 289 30.67 9.05 8.41
N TRP A 290 29.74 8.17 8.01
CA TRP A 290 30.05 6.99 7.21
C TRP A 290 29.09 6.87 6.04
N THR A 291 29.58 6.26 4.97
CA THR A 291 28.80 5.94 3.79
C THR A 291 29.12 4.53 3.34
N ALA A 292 28.15 3.80 2.80
CA ALA A 292 28.39 2.54 2.12
C ALA A 292 27.69 2.52 0.77
N THR A 293 28.32 1.89 -0.22
CA THR A 293 27.75 1.68 -1.55
C THR A 293 27.74 0.20 -1.85
N ARG A 294 26.62 -0.31 -2.36
CA ARG A 294 26.49 -1.71 -2.74
C ARG A 294 27.44 -1.99 -3.90
N THR A 295 28.26 -3.02 -3.76
CA THR A 295 29.08 -3.51 -4.86
C THR A 295 28.15 -4.24 -5.83
N PRO A 296 28.25 -3.98 -7.15
CA PRO A 296 27.52 -4.76 -8.14
C PRO A 296 27.81 -6.25 -7.92
N SER A 297 26.77 -7.05 -7.69
CA SER A 297 26.94 -8.49 -7.59
C SER A 297 27.52 -9.00 -8.91
N ALA A 298 28.65 -9.72 -8.87
CA ALA A 298 28.99 -10.60 -9.98
C ALA A 298 27.84 -11.59 -10.07
N ALA A 299 27.02 -11.49 -11.14
CA ALA A 299 25.78 -12.24 -11.28
C ALA A 299 25.99 -13.70 -10.85
N ALA A 300 25.34 -14.11 -9.76
CA ALA A 300 25.20 -15.52 -9.48
C ALA A 300 24.42 -16.14 -10.66
N PRO A 301 24.87 -17.29 -11.23
CA PRO A 301 24.12 -17.95 -12.28
C PRO A 301 22.71 -18.23 -11.76
N ALA A 302 21.71 -17.91 -12.57
CA ALA A 302 20.30 -18.08 -12.25
C ALA A 302 20.06 -19.47 -11.65
N ALA A 303 19.74 -19.52 -10.36
CA ALA A 303 19.28 -20.75 -9.75
C ALA A 303 17.96 -21.12 -10.42
N ALA A 304 17.97 -22.24 -11.14
CA ALA A 304 16.82 -22.82 -11.79
C ALA A 304 15.66 -22.89 -10.79
N ALA A 305 14.54 -22.29 -11.17
CA ALA A 305 13.27 -22.51 -10.51
C ALA A 305 13.01 -24.02 -10.45
N ALA A 306 13.04 -24.56 -9.23
CA ALA A 306 12.53 -25.91 -8.98
C ALA A 306 11.03 -25.89 -9.27
N ARG A 307 10.62 -26.92 -10.00
CA ARG A 307 9.29 -27.19 -10.56
C ARG A 307 8.21 -27.30 -9.49
#